data_AF-A0A0C2FEP1-F1
#
_entry.id   AF-A0A0C2FEP1-F1
#
_cell.length_a   1.000
_cell.length_b   1.000
_cell.length_c   1.000
_cell.angle_alpha   90.00
_cell.angle_beta   90.00
_cell.angle_gamma   90.00
#
_symmetry.space_group_name_H-M   'P 1'
#
loop_
_entity.id
_entity.type
_entity.pdbx_description
1 polymer ?
#
loop_
_entity_poly.entity_id
_entity_poly.type
_entity_poly.pdbx_seq_one_letter_code
_entity_poly.pdbx_strand_id
1 'polypeptide(L)'
;MKQTTNTNENYNITYDYGSIMNYAGRAGSYNGEAVIVPNDVMYQETLGGPFLAFYDILMMNTHYNCLDKCKKDPKAAKCKMGGFPHPRDCTKCICPSGYGGPLCDQRPSGCGQVLQASKEYQNLTSTIGNPKKKEQEDYEICNYWIESPAGTQIEVRIDKISGDFANDGCRYFGVELNTQKDQLATGYRFCAKEDEDLSLLAFSNRVPIITYSRVAQTDITIQYRYVTDGKPGPKATTPRPTLPPGYKCEDSPT
;
A
#
# COMPACT_ATOMS: atom_id res chain seq x y z
N MET A 1 12.23 10.62 -16.01
CA MET A 1 13.52 11.33 -15.85
C MET A 1 13.55 12.03 -14.50
N LYS A 2 14.64 11.88 -13.72
CA LYS A 2 14.81 12.62 -12.45
C LYS A 2 15.24 14.05 -12.76
N GLN A 3 14.49 15.03 -12.26
CA GLN A 3 14.79 16.45 -12.41
C GLN A 3 15.87 16.90 -11.41
N THR A 4 16.52 18.04 -11.68
CA THR A 4 17.50 18.64 -10.75
C THR A 4 16.81 19.27 -9.55
N THR A 5 17.52 19.45 -8.43
CA THR A 5 16.98 20.13 -7.23
C THR A 5 16.59 21.58 -7.48
N ASN A 6 17.20 22.24 -8.48
CA ASN A 6 16.86 23.61 -8.86
C ASN A 6 15.48 23.71 -9.51
N THR A 7 15.03 22.65 -10.18
CA THR A 7 13.76 22.62 -10.92
C THR A 7 12.69 21.78 -10.22
N ASN A 8 13.11 20.88 -9.32
CA ASN A 8 12.23 20.04 -8.53
C ASN A 8 12.92 19.65 -7.21
N GLU A 9 12.47 20.23 -6.10
CA GLU A 9 12.93 19.88 -4.76
C GLU A 9 11.90 18.96 -4.07
N ASN A 10 12.27 17.69 -3.90
CA ASN A 10 11.46 16.68 -3.22
C ASN A 10 11.88 16.45 -1.76
N TYR A 11 12.72 17.31 -1.16
CA TYR A 11 13.18 17.19 0.23
C TYR A 11 13.79 15.83 0.62
N ASN A 12 14.46 15.14 -0.33
CA ASN A 12 14.93 13.76 -0.18
C ASN A 12 13.84 12.71 0.12
N ILE A 13 12.58 13.03 -0.14
CA ILE A 13 11.46 12.09 -0.06
C ILE A 13 11.44 11.27 -1.36
N THR A 14 11.24 9.95 -1.21
CA THR A 14 11.18 9.02 -2.33
C THR A 14 9.84 9.13 -3.07
N TYR A 15 9.78 8.58 -4.27
CA TYR A 15 8.54 8.60 -5.06
C TYR A 15 7.53 7.59 -4.52
N ASP A 16 6.29 8.05 -4.29
CA ASP A 16 5.18 7.21 -3.85
C ASP A 16 4.22 6.93 -5.02
N TYR A 17 4.12 5.66 -5.42
CA TYR A 17 3.19 5.27 -6.49
C TYR A 17 1.73 5.52 -6.15
N GLY A 18 1.38 5.53 -4.86
CA GLY A 18 0.03 5.77 -4.36
C GLY A 18 -0.25 7.22 -3.95
N SER A 19 0.64 8.16 -4.29
CA SER A 19 0.38 9.59 -4.11
C SER A 19 -0.95 9.98 -4.78
N ILE A 20 -1.74 10.82 -4.10
CA ILE A 20 -3.01 11.33 -4.64
C ILE A 20 -2.82 12.14 -5.92
N MET A 21 -1.60 12.66 -6.13
CA MET A 21 -1.23 13.46 -7.29
C MET A 21 -0.82 12.61 -8.48
N ASN A 22 -0.73 11.29 -8.32
CA ASN A 22 -0.28 10.40 -9.37
C ASN A 22 -1.44 10.03 -10.30
N TYR A 23 -1.18 10.04 -11.61
CA TYR A 23 -2.19 9.64 -12.58
C TYR A 23 -2.40 8.11 -12.58
N ALA A 24 -3.61 7.70 -12.92
CA ALA A 24 -3.95 6.31 -13.18
C ALA A 24 -3.12 5.75 -14.36
N GLY A 25 -2.87 4.44 -14.36
CA GLY A 25 -2.07 3.76 -15.38
C GLY A 25 -2.56 3.95 -16.82
N ARG A 26 -3.88 4.06 -17.00
CA ARG A 26 -4.54 4.27 -18.30
C ARG A 26 -4.94 5.73 -18.55
N ALA A 27 -4.50 6.69 -17.72
CA ALA A 27 -4.85 8.09 -17.89
C ALA A 27 -4.36 8.64 -19.24
N GLY A 28 -5.30 9.07 -20.09
CA GLY A 28 -4.99 9.57 -21.44
C GLY A 28 -4.84 8.47 -22.50
N SER A 29 -5.18 7.22 -22.18
CA SER A 29 -5.20 6.13 -23.15
C SER A 29 -6.35 6.26 -24.15
N TYR A 30 -6.09 6.02 -25.43
CA TYR A 30 -7.10 6.04 -26.50
C TYR A 30 -7.69 4.66 -26.81
N ASN A 31 -6.98 3.59 -26.45
CA ASN A 31 -7.34 2.19 -26.72
C ASN A 31 -7.61 1.38 -25.45
N GLY A 32 -7.50 1.99 -24.27
CA GLY A 32 -7.71 1.33 -22.98
C GLY A 32 -6.50 0.56 -22.46
N GLU A 33 -5.35 0.62 -23.14
CA GLU A 33 -4.09 0.05 -22.66
C GLU A 33 -3.38 0.99 -21.69
N ALA A 34 -2.53 0.43 -20.81
CA ALA A 34 -1.73 1.21 -19.89
C ALA A 34 -0.70 2.05 -20.64
N VAL A 35 -0.68 3.35 -20.36
CA VAL A 35 0.28 4.32 -20.92
C VAL A 35 1.29 4.81 -19.87
N ILE A 36 0.99 4.56 -18.60
CA ILE A 36 1.89 4.78 -17.46
C ILE A 36 2.09 3.42 -16.77
N VAL A 37 3.32 2.92 -16.80
CA VAL A 37 3.71 1.65 -16.20
C VAL A 37 4.80 1.91 -15.16
N PRO A 38 4.60 1.50 -13.89
CA PRO A 38 5.60 1.66 -12.85
C PRO A 38 6.76 0.69 -13.07
N ASN A 39 7.96 1.07 -12.60
CA ASN A 39 9.13 0.19 -12.67
C ASN A 39 8.90 -1.13 -11.93
N ASP A 40 8.24 -1.07 -10.77
CA ASP A 40 7.69 -2.24 -10.12
C ASP A 40 6.21 -2.38 -10.50
N VAL A 41 5.94 -3.33 -11.41
CA VAL A 41 4.62 -3.61 -12.00
C VAL A 41 3.57 -4.08 -10.98
N MET A 42 3.96 -4.34 -9.74
CA MET A 42 3.04 -4.62 -8.64
C MET A 42 2.28 -3.37 -8.19
N TYR A 43 2.80 -2.18 -8.50
CA TYR A 43 2.14 -0.89 -8.21
C TYR A 43 1.13 -0.46 -9.28
N GLN A 44 0.89 -1.25 -10.34
CA GLN A 44 0.06 -0.83 -11.47
C GLN A 44 -1.33 -0.34 -11.03
N GLU A 45 -1.99 -1.08 -10.14
CA GLU A 45 -3.31 -0.74 -9.61
C GLU A 45 -3.26 0.24 -8.41
N THR A 46 -2.06 0.53 -7.89
CA THR A 46 -1.87 1.57 -6.88
C THR A 46 -1.92 2.98 -7.49
N LEU A 47 -1.52 3.11 -8.76
CA LEU A 47 -1.53 4.37 -9.52
C LEU A 47 -2.94 4.98 -9.64
N GLY A 48 -3.08 6.29 -9.42
CA GLY A 48 -4.38 6.96 -9.52
C GLY A 48 -5.32 6.69 -8.35
N GLY A 49 -4.79 6.14 -7.25
CA GLY A 49 -5.57 5.81 -6.07
C GLY A 49 -6.19 7.01 -5.34
N PRO A 50 -7.23 6.78 -4.52
CA PRO A 50 -8.03 7.86 -3.91
C PRO A 50 -7.51 8.34 -2.55
N PHE A 51 -6.43 7.76 -2.04
CA PHE A 51 -5.94 8.02 -0.69
C PHE A 51 -4.76 9.00 -0.69
N LEU A 52 -4.68 9.84 0.35
CA LEU A 52 -3.47 10.63 0.60
C LEU A 52 -2.34 9.71 1.07
N ALA A 53 -1.22 9.73 0.35
CA ALA A 53 -0.04 8.98 0.76
C ALA A 53 0.63 9.66 1.95
N PHE A 54 1.31 8.87 2.79
CA PHE A 54 2.08 9.42 3.91
C PHE A 54 3.16 10.40 3.43
N TYR A 55 3.79 10.11 2.29
CA TYR A 55 4.77 11.01 1.69
C TYR A 55 4.19 12.31 1.14
N ASP A 56 2.92 12.33 0.70
CA ASP A 56 2.25 13.60 0.34
C ASP A 56 2.15 14.50 1.57
N ILE A 57 1.75 13.92 2.71
CA ILE A 57 1.59 14.64 3.97
C ILE A 57 2.96 15.10 4.49
N LEU A 58 3.97 14.24 4.46
CA LEU A 58 5.33 14.57 4.89
C LEU A 58 5.92 15.70 4.04
N MET A 59 5.79 15.62 2.72
CA MET A 59 6.30 16.62 1.79
C MET A 59 5.66 17.98 2.06
N MET A 60 4.34 18.03 2.23
CA MET A 60 3.63 19.28 2.49
C MET A 60 4.02 19.90 3.84
N ASN A 61 4.15 19.08 4.88
CA ASN A 61 4.58 19.56 6.21
C ASN A 61 6.05 19.99 6.23
N THR A 62 6.89 19.40 5.38
CA THR A 62 8.29 19.80 5.22
C THR A 62 8.37 21.12 4.47
N HIS A 63 7.68 21.25 3.32
CA HIS A 63 7.68 22.44 2.48
C HIS A 63 7.26 23.70 3.24
N TYR A 64 6.21 23.61 4.06
CA TYR A 64 5.71 24.73 4.85
C TYR A 64 6.33 24.83 6.26
N ASN A 65 7.42 24.11 6.54
CA ASN A 65 8.10 24.12 7.84
C ASN A 65 7.18 23.81 9.05
N CYS A 66 6.14 23.02 8.84
CA CYS A 66 5.22 22.63 9.91
C CYS A 66 5.89 21.75 10.96
N LEU A 67 6.88 20.93 10.57
CA LEU A 67 7.61 20.02 11.46
C LEU A 67 8.40 20.76 12.55
N ASP A 68 8.77 22.02 12.31
CA ASP A 68 9.55 22.83 13.25
C ASP A 68 8.79 23.17 14.52
N LYS A 69 7.45 23.18 14.46
CA LYS A 69 6.57 23.48 15.60
C LYS A 69 6.81 22.54 16.79
N CYS A 70 7.18 21.29 16.52
CA CYS A 70 7.41 20.29 17.55
C CYS A 70 8.88 20.10 17.92
N LYS A 71 9.84 20.71 17.20
CA LYS A 71 11.29 20.49 17.43
C LYS A 71 11.75 20.90 18.84
N LYS A 72 11.14 21.94 19.40
CA LYS A 72 11.49 22.49 20.73
C LYS A 72 10.49 22.11 21.82
N ASP A 73 9.47 21.32 21.51
CA ASP A 73 8.48 20.90 22.48
C ASP A 73 9.02 19.70 23.28
N PRO A 74 9.23 19.81 24.61
CA PRO A 74 9.70 18.69 25.43
C PRO A 74 8.70 17.54 25.51
N LYS A 75 7.42 17.77 25.17
CA LYS A 75 6.37 16.75 25.10
C LYS A 75 6.25 16.10 23.72
N ALA A 76 7.11 16.46 22.76
CA ALA A 76 7.06 15.91 21.43
C ALA A 76 7.22 14.38 21.45
N ALA A 77 6.29 13.70 20.78
CA ALA A 77 6.25 12.26 20.66
C ALA A 77 7.48 11.71 19.92
N LYS A 78 8.03 10.61 20.44
CA LYS A 78 9.08 9.85 19.76
C LYS A 78 8.44 8.81 18.84
N CYS A 79 8.07 9.25 17.64
CA CYS A 79 7.39 8.42 16.65
C CYS A 79 8.21 7.19 16.26
N LYS A 80 7.53 6.07 16.06
CA LYS A 80 8.06 4.80 15.55
C LYS A 80 7.68 4.64 14.09
N MET A 81 8.24 3.61 13.45
CA MET A 81 7.96 3.23 12.07
C MET A 81 8.09 4.40 11.07
N GLY A 82 8.97 5.36 11.35
CA GLY A 82 9.22 6.55 10.53
C GLY A 82 8.08 7.58 10.46
N GLY A 83 7.09 7.51 11.36
CA GLY A 83 6.15 8.61 11.58
C GLY A 83 6.83 9.88 12.09
N PHE A 84 6.10 11.00 12.09
CA PHE A 84 6.59 12.29 12.59
C PHE A 84 5.58 12.98 13.52
N PRO A 85 6.02 13.83 14.47
CA PRO A 85 5.12 14.51 15.41
C PRO A 85 4.06 15.34 14.69
N HIS A 86 2.81 15.23 15.12
CA HIS A 86 1.70 15.93 14.51
C HIS A 86 1.81 17.45 14.77
N PRO A 87 1.93 18.32 13.76
CA PRO A 87 2.26 19.74 13.95
C PRO A 87 1.24 20.59 14.72
N ARG A 88 0.02 20.08 14.93
CA ARG A 88 -1.02 20.73 15.77
C ARG A 88 -1.15 20.10 17.16
N ASP A 89 -0.47 18.99 17.41
CA ASP A 89 -0.49 18.26 18.67
C ASP A 89 0.77 17.39 18.75
N CYS A 90 1.85 17.95 19.30
CA CYS A 90 3.15 17.32 19.29
C CYS A 90 3.19 16.03 20.13
N THR A 91 2.17 15.73 20.95
CA THR A 91 2.12 14.55 21.81
C THR A 91 1.73 13.26 21.08
N LYS A 92 1.35 13.37 19.80
CA LYS A 92 1.03 12.24 18.92
C LYS A 92 1.74 12.36 17.58
N CYS A 93 1.73 11.27 16.83
CA CYS A 93 2.39 11.15 15.53
C CYS A 93 1.39 11.09 14.38
N ILE A 94 1.81 11.56 13.22
CA ILE A 94 1.25 11.18 11.93
C ILE A 94 1.98 9.89 11.50
N CYS A 95 1.20 8.87 11.14
CA CYS A 95 1.71 7.52 10.91
C CYS A 95 1.58 7.11 9.44
N PRO A 96 2.51 6.29 8.94
CA PRO A 96 2.35 5.63 7.65
C PRO A 96 1.12 4.71 7.60
N SER A 97 0.70 4.41 6.38
CA SER A 97 -0.42 3.50 6.10
C SER A 97 -0.25 2.16 6.84
N GLY A 98 -1.31 1.72 7.55
CA GLY A 98 -1.29 0.49 8.32
C GLY A 98 -0.63 0.59 9.70
N TYR A 99 -0.14 1.76 10.12
CA TYR A 99 0.38 2.02 11.47
C TYR A 99 -0.43 3.10 12.18
N GLY A 100 -0.52 3.02 13.51
CA GLY A 100 -1.36 3.91 14.30
C GLY A 100 -0.98 3.97 15.77
N GLY A 101 -1.90 4.50 16.57
CA GLY A 101 -1.63 4.87 17.97
C GLY A 101 -0.82 6.17 18.07
N PRO A 102 -0.63 6.71 19.29
CA PRO A 102 0.06 7.99 19.48
C PRO A 102 1.50 8.00 18.96
N LEU A 103 2.16 6.83 18.88
CA LEU A 103 3.56 6.69 18.51
C LEU A 103 3.78 5.89 17.21
N CYS A 104 2.73 5.52 16.46
CA CYS A 104 2.83 4.66 15.26
C CYS A 104 3.37 3.23 15.54
N ASP A 105 3.23 2.75 16.77
CA ASP A 105 3.66 1.44 17.24
C ASP A 105 2.52 0.44 17.43
N GLN A 106 1.30 0.83 17.03
CA GLN A 106 0.09 0.03 17.16
C GLN A 106 -0.56 -0.16 15.79
N ARG A 107 -1.36 -1.23 15.66
CA ARG A 107 -2.30 -1.37 14.56
C ARG A 107 -3.33 -0.23 14.65
N PRO A 108 -3.72 0.41 13.54
CA PRO A 108 -4.79 1.39 13.54
C PRO A 108 -6.06 0.86 14.23
N SER A 109 -6.74 1.74 14.97
CA SER A 109 -7.99 1.41 15.66
C SER A 109 -9.11 1.07 14.68
N GLY A 110 -10.12 0.33 15.16
CA GLY A 110 -11.25 -0.13 14.35
C GLY A 110 -11.15 -1.64 14.07
N CYS A 111 -11.85 -2.09 13.02
CA CYS A 111 -11.89 -3.50 12.65
C CYS A 111 -10.51 -4.02 12.18
N GLY A 112 -10.40 -5.34 12.17
CA GLY A 112 -9.18 -6.07 11.93
C GLY A 112 -8.44 -6.47 13.21
N GLN A 113 -7.30 -7.13 13.07
CA GLN A 113 -6.62 -7.81 14.18
C GLN A 113 -5.13 -8.03 13.92
N VAL A 114 -4.39 -8.36 14.98
CA VAL A 114 -3.01 -8.84 14.89
C VAL A 114 -3.05 -10.37 14.81
N LEU A 115 -2.37 -10.95 13.83
CA LEU A 115 -2.32 -12.37 13.52
C LEU A 115 -0.88 -12.85 13.61
N GLN A 116 -0.69 -14.02 14.20
CA GLN A 116 0.62 -14.66 14.26
C GLN A 116 0.69 -15.73 13.16
N ALA A 117 1.67 -15.59 12.27
CA ALA A 117 1.95 -16.54 11.23
C ALA A 117 2.65 -17.78 11.79
N SER A 118 2.32 -18.93 11.20
CA SER A 118 3.01 -20.22 11.36
C SER A 118 3.77 -20.57 10.06
N LYS A 119 4.42 -21.74 10.02
CA LYS A 119 5.08 -22.22 8.79
C LYS A 119 4.07 -22.75 7.77
N GLU A 120 2.89 -23.08 8.27
CA GLU A 120 1.74 -23.60 7.56
C GLU A 120 0.86 -22.44 7.08
N TYR A 121 0.19 -22.62 5.94
CA TYR A 121 -0.74 -21.60 5.46
C TYR A 121 -1.93 -21.46 6.39
N GLN A 122 -2.24 -20.21 6.72
CA GLN A 122 -3.40 -19.79 7.47
C GLN A 122 -4.22 -18.81 6.62
N ASN A 123 -5.53 -18.77 6.87
CA ASN A 123 -6.44 -17.86 6.18
C ASN A 123 -6.75 -16.64 7.06
N LEU A 124 -6.69 -15.47 6.44
CA LEU A 124 -7.30 -14.23 6.89
C LEU A 124 -8.48 -13.96 5.95
N THR A 125 -9.70 -13.98 6.48
CA THR A 125 -10.90 -13.56 5.74
C THR A 125 -11.39 -12.22 6.26
N SER A 126 -11.63 -11.29 5.35
CA SER A 126 -12.17 -9.96 5.64
C SER A 126 -13.39 -9.70 4.76
N THR A 127 -14.55 -9.54 5.39
CA THR A 127 -15.76 -9.02 4.74
C THR A 127 -15.95 -7.58 5.19
N ILE A 128 -16.06 -6.65 4.24
CA ILE A 128 -16.19 -5.21 4.50
C ILE A 128 -17.29 -4.61 3.63
N GLY A 129 -17.98 -3.59 4.14
CA GLY A 129 -19.19 -3.05 3.51
C GLY A 129 -20.40 -3.97 3.66
N ASN A 130 -21.44 -3.73 2.86
CA ASN A 130 -22.64 -4.57 2.83
C ASN A 130 -23.32 -4.51 1.45
N PRO A 131 -24.14 -5.52 1.08
CA PRO A 131 -24.64 -5.63 -0.29
C PRO A 131 -25.55 -4.48 -0.74
N LYS A 132 -26.12 -3.72 0.21
CA LYS A 132 -27.01 -2.58 -0.05
C LYS A 132 -26.29 -1.23 0.09
N LYS A 133 -24.98 -1.23 0.38
CA LYS A 133 -24.20 -0.01 0.57
C LYS A 133 -24.06 0.72 -0.76
N LYS A 134 -24.68 1.90 -0.85
CA LYS A 134 -24.40 2.86 -1.93
C LYS A 134 -23.00 3.45 -1.75
N GLU A 135 -22.42 3.94 -2.83
CA GLU A 135 -21.15 4.66 -2.78
C GLU A 135 -21.19 5.77 -1.72
N GLN A 136 -20.16 5.81 -0.87
CA GLN A 136 -19.95 6.82 0.17
C GLN A 136 -18.72 7.67 -0.15
N GLU A 137 -18.66 8.89 0.38
CA GLU A 137 -17.44 9.71 0.32
C GLU A 137 -16.29 9.02 1.07
N ASP A 138 -16.57 8.56 2.29
CA ASP A 138 -15.61 7.85 3.14
C ASP A 138 -15.56 6.34 2.89
N TYR A 139 -14.42 5.75 3.25
CA TYR A 139 -14.20 4.31 3.20
C TYR A 139 -14.46 3.68 4.57
N GLU A 140 -15.08 2.51 4.56
CA GLU A 140 -14.84 1.56 5.64
C GLU A 140 -13.45 0.96 5.43
N ILE A 141 -12.65 0.90 6.50
CA ILE A 141 -11.28 0.40 6.46
C ILE A 141 -11.05 -0.55 7.63
N CYS A 142 -10.57 -1.76 7.35
CA CYS A 142 -10.07 -2.69 8.36
C CYS A 142 -8.56 -2.86 8.21
N ASN A 143 -7.85 -2.79 9.34
CA ASN A 143 -6.39 -2.88 9.37
C ASN A 143 -6.00 -4.17 10.09
N TYR A 144 -5.15 -4.97 9.47
CA TYR A 144 -4.62 -6.20 10.04
C TYR A 144 -3.10 -6.13 10.07
N TRP A 145 -2.49 -6.75 11.07
CA TRP A 145 -1.06 -7.02 11.08
C TRP A 145 -0.86 -8.52 11.08
N ILE A 146 -0.07 -9.02 10.13
CA ILE A 146 0.48 -10.37 10.22
C ILE A 146 1.91 -10.24 10.76
N GLU A 147 2.21 -11.00 11.80
CA GLU A 147 3.52 -11.00 12.45
C GLU A 147 4.11 -12.40 12.47
N SER A 148 5.43 -12.45 12.47
CA SER A 148 6.21 -13.68 12.56
C SER A 148 7.47 -13.44 13.39
N PRO A 149 8.16 -14.50 13.84
CA PRO A 149 9.40 -14.36 14.62
C PRO A 149 10.44 -13.46 13.95
N ALA A 150 11.35 -12.88 14.74
CA ALA A 150 12.43 -12.07 14.17
C ALA A 150 13.32 -12.91 13.24
N GLY A 151 13.71 -12.33 12.10
CA GLY A 151 14.55 -13.00 11.10
C GLY A 151 13.79 -13.90 10.12
N THR A 152 12.46 -13.97 10.19
CA THR A 152 11.62 -14.62 9.17
C THR A 152 11.03 -13.59 8.20
N GLN A 153 10.52 -14.07 7.07
CA GLN A 153 9.73 -13.28 6.13
C GLN A 153 8.33 -13.87 6.02
N ILE A 154 7.34 -13.02 5.75
CA ILE A 154 5.95 -13.46 5.59
C ILE A 154 5.63 -13.57 4.11
N GLU A 155 5.15 -14.73 3.69
CA GLU A 155 4.53 -14.93 2.39
C GLU A 155 3.03 -14.63 2.51
N VAL A 156 2.52 -13.83 1.59
CA VAL A 156 1.11 -13.43 1.52
C VAL A 156 0.59 -13.73 0.12
N ARG A 157 -0.52 -14.46 0.03
CA ARG A 157 -1.19 -14.81 -1.23
C ARG A 157 -2.64 -14.35 -1.20
N ILE A 158 -3.10 -13.76 -2.30
CA ILE A 158 -4.52 -13.44 -2.50
C ILE A 158 -5.21 -14.73 -2.95
N ASP A 159 -6.04 -15.31 -2.09
CA ASP A 159 -6.80 -16.52 -2.40
C ASP A 159 -8.16 -16.19 -3.02
N LYS A 160 -8.76 -15.07 -2.59
CA LYS A 160 -10.03 -14.58 -3.13
C LYS A 160 -10.11 -13.06 -3.02
N ILE A 161 -10.63 -12.42 -4.05
CA ILE A 161 -11.07 -11.02 -3.99
C ILE A 161 -12.40 -10.86 -4.74
N SER A 162 -13.45 -10.48 -4.02
CA SER A 162 -14.77 -10.25 -4.63
C SER A 162 -15.00 -8.76 -4.92
N GLY A 163 -15.71 -8.50 -6.02
CA GLY A 163 -16.22 -7.18 -6.37
C GLY A 163 -16.31 -6.99 -7.88
N ASP A 164 -17.18 -6.08 -8.30
CA ASP A 164 -17.52 -5.84 -9.71
C ASP A 164 -17.02 -4.48 -10.22
N PHE A 165 -16.28 -3.75 -9.39
CA PHE A 165 -15.86 -2.36 -9.64
C PHE A 165 -14.33 -2.20 -9.74
N ALA A 166 -13.64 -3.23 -10.23
CA ALA A 166 -12.18 -3.18 -10.43
C ALA A 166 -11.83 -2.04 -11.41
N ASN A 167 -10.96 -1.13 -10.96
CA ASN A 167 -10.51 0.01 -11.75
C ASN A 167 -9.13 0.49 -11.30
N ASP A 168 -8.50 1.30 -12.16
CA ASP A 168 -7.21 1.92 -11.83
C ASP A 168 -7.29 2.66 -10.51
N GLY A 169 -6.28 2.46 -9.66
CA GLY A 169 -6.20 3.06 -8.33
C GLY A 169 -6.99 2.32 -7.27
N CYS A 170 -7.72 1.26 -7.63
CA CYS A 170 -8.61 0.51 -6.75
C CYS A 170 -9.51 1.44 -5.94
N ARG A 171 -10.28 2.29 -6.64
CA ARG A 171 -11.01 3.41 -6.04
C ARG A 171 -12.22 2.98 -5.20
N TYR A 172 -12.85 1.85 -5.51
CA TYR A 172 -14.14 1.50 -4.89
C TYR A 172 -13.98 0.54 -3.71
N PHE A 173 -13.07 -0.41 -3.86
CA PHE A 173 -12.72 -1.39 -2.87
C PHE A 173 -11.33 -1.92 -3.19
N GLY A 174 -10.73 -2.62 -2.24
CA GLY A 174 -9.50 -3.34 -2.49
C GLY A 174 -8.80 -3.76 -1.20
N VAL A 175 -7.60 -4.29 -1.41
CA VAL A 175 -6.65 -4.58 -0.35
C VAL A 175 -5.31 -3.91 -0.67
N GLU A 176 -4.75 -3.21 0.30
CA GLU A 176 -3.36 -2.73 0.27
C GLU A 176 -2.49 -3.70 1.10
N LEU A 177 -1.45 -4.26 0.46
CA LEU A 177 -0.51 -5.21 1.05
C LEU A 177 0.87 -4.55 1.21
N ASN A 178 1.25 -4.23 2.45
CA ASN A 178 2.51 -3.53 2.75
C ASN A 178 3.66 -4.51 2.93
N THR A 179 4.08 -5.14 1.84
CA THR A 179 5.16 -6.15 1.82
C THR A 179 6.53 -5.59 1.40
N GLN A 180 6.55 -4.37 0.85
CA GLN A 180 7.74 -3.69 0.36
C GLN A 180 8.70 -3.27 1.48
N LYS A 181 9.96 -2.99 1.12
CA LYS A 181 10.98 -2.53 2.06
C LYS A 181 10.67 -1.18 2.68
N ASP A 182 10.23 -0.22 1.86
CA ASP A 182 9.87 1.13 2.32
C ASP A 182 8.44 1.13 2.85
N GLN A 183 8.31 0.97 4.17
CA GLN A 183 7.03 0.94 4.88
C GLN A 183 6.41 2.34 5.08
N LEU A 184 7.09 3.41 4.64
CA LEU A 184 6.53 4.76 4.62
C LEU A 184 5.72 5.01 3.34
N ALA A 185 6.13 4.38 2.24
CA ALA A 185 5.43 4.45 0.97
C ALA A 185 4.11 3.66 1.02
N THR A 186 3.15 4.05 0.18
CA THR A 186 1.94 3.26 -0.08
C THR A 186 2.31 1.83 -0.51
N GLY A 187 1.54 0.84 -0.04
CA GLY A 187 1.70 -0.55 -0.46
C GLY A 187 1.12 -0.87 -1.83
N TYR A 188 1.21 -2.14 -2.19
CA TYR A 188 0.61 -2.67 -3.40
C TYR A 188 -0.90 -2.81 -3.21
N ARG A 189 -1.70 -2.24 -4.13
CA ARG A 189 -3.15 -2.34 -4.10
C ARG A 189 -3.66 -3.35 -5.10
N PHE A 190 -4.68 -4.10 -4.71
CA PHE A 190 -5.33 -5.13 -5.51
C PHE A 190 -6.85 -5.03 -5.34
N CYS A 191 -7.58 -5.18 -6.44
CA CYS A 191 -9.04 -5.05 -6.48
C CYS A 191 -9.67 -5.80 -7.66
N ALA A 192 -8.89 -6.56 -8.43
CA ALA A 192 -9.35 -7.26 -9.62
C ALA A 192 -9.29 -8.77 -9.39
N LYS A 193 -10.17 -9.52 -10.04
CA LYS A 193 -10.20 -10.98 -9.91
C LYS A 193 -8.92 -11.62 -10.45
N GLU A 194 -8.28 -10.96 -11.42
CA GLU A 194 -7.00 -11.34 -12.00
C GLU A 194 -5.84 -11.26 -11.00
N ASP A 195 -6.05 -10.64 -9.83
CA ASP A 195 -5.08 -10.61 -8.73
C ASP A 195 -5.14 -11.87 -7.85
N GLU A 196 -6.12 -12.75 -8.04
CA GLU A 196 -6.15 -14.06 -7.38
C GLU A 196 -4.88 -14.88 -7.71
N ASP A 197 -4.42 -15.67 -6.75
CA ASP A 197 -3.17 -16.45 -6.77
C ASP A 197 -1.87 -15.65 -6.77
N LEU A 198 -1.93 -14.32 -6.77
CA LEU A 198 -0.76 -13.48 -6.59
C LEU A 198 -0.13 -13.75 -5.22
N SER A 199 1.17 -14.08 -5.21
CA SER A 199 1.97 -14.29 -3.99
C SER A 199 3.09 -13.25 -3.90
N LEU A 200 3.21 -12.65 -2.72
CA LEU A 200 4.19 -11.64 -2.35
C LEU A 200 4.99 -12.12 -1.14
N LEU A 201 6.31 -11.89 -1.16
CA LEU A 201 7.18 -12.14 -0.03
C LEU A 201 7.55 -10.81 0.62
N ALA A 202 7.22 -10.66 1.89
CA ALA A 202 7.48 -9.45 2.64
C ALA A 202 8.97 -9.27 2.94
N PHE A 203 9.43 -8.02 2.92
CA PHE A 203 10.79 -7.66 3.31
C PHE A 203 11.04 -7.81 4.82
N SER A 204 9.97 -7.82 5.64
CA SER A 204 10.05 -7.87 7.09
C SER A 204 9.19 -9.00 7.68
N ASN A 205 9.32 -9.19 8.99
CA ASN A 205 8.53 -10.14 9.77
C ASN A 205 7.18 -9.56 10.24
N ARG A 206 6.79 -8.36 9.79
CA ARG A 206 5.47 -7.75 9.98
C ARG A 206 4.91 -7.27 8.64
N VAL A 207 3.65 -7.56 8.38
CA VAL A 207 2.93 -7.08 7.18
C VAL A 207 1.62 -6.42 7.59
N PRO A 208 1.51 -5.09 7.43
CA PRO A 208 0.21 -4.43 7.42
C PRO A 208 -0.61 -4.83 6.19
N ILE A 209 -1.87 -5.19 6.43
CA ILE A 209 -2.88 -5.48 5.40
C ILE A 209 -4.06 -4.57 5.66
N ILE A 210 -4.50 -3.85 4.65
CA ILE A 210 -5.55 -2.84 4.77
C ILE A 210 -6.63 -3.19 3.76
N THR A 211 -7.79 -3.63 4.24
CA THR A 211 -8.94 -3.85 3.38
C THR A 211 -9.86 -2.65 3.48
N TYR A 212 -10.41 -2.22 2.35
CA TYR A 212 -11.25 -1.03 2.31
C TYR A 212 -12.39 -1.19 1.32
N SER A 213 -13.52 -0.53 1.62
CA SER A 213 -14.64 -0.42 0.70
C SER A 213 -15.47 0.83 0.98
N ARG A 214 -15.83 1.54 -0.10
CA ARG A 214 -16.79 2.65 -0.06
C ARG A 214 -18.15 2.32 -0.70
N VAL A 215 -18.29 1.13 -1.31
CA VAL A 215 -19.50 0.71 -2.04
C VAL A 215 -19.65 -0.81 -2.01
N ALA A 216 -20.90 -1.28 -1.93
CA ALA A 216 -21.27 -2.70 -1.87
C ALA A 216 -20.54 -3.47 -0.75
N GLN A 217 -20.58 -4.81 -0.82
CA GLN A 217 -19.79 -5.70 0.03
C GLN A 217 -18.59 -6.21 -0.75
N THR A 218 -17.46 -6.31 -0.06
CA THR A 218 -16.22 -6.88 -0.57
C THR A 218 -15.75 -7.97 0.38
N ASP A 219 -15.46 -9.15 -0.17
CA ASP A 219 -14.92 -10.30 0.55
C ASP A 219 -13.51 -10.58 0.03
N ILE A 220 -12.54 -10.58 0.95
CA ILE A 220 -11.13 -10.81 0.65
C ILE A 220 -10.66 -11.97 1.51
N THR A 221 -10.06 -12.97 0.86
CA THR A 221 -9.33 -14.05 1.55
C THR A 221 -7.86 -13.95 1.21
N ILE A 222 -7.04 -13.82 2.23
CA ILE A 222 -5.59 -13.81 2.16
C ILE A 222 -5.06 -15.08 2.83
N GLN A 223 -4.25 -15.85 2.10
CA GLN A 223 -3.44 -16.92 2.67
C GLN A 223 -2.09 -16.36 3.11
N TYR A 224 -1.63 -16.74 4.30
CA TYR A 224 -0.34 -16.29 4.81
C TYR A 224 0.39 -17.38 5.59
N ARG A 225 1.72 -17.28 5.60
CA ARG A 225 2.63 -18.06 6.43
C ARG A 225 3.96 -17.34 6.55
N TYR A 226 4.83 -17.77 7.45
CA TYR A 226 6.23 -17.32 7.43
C TYR A 226 7.16 -18.37 6.83
N VAL A 227 8.21 -17.88 6.20
CA VAL A 227 9.31 -18.67 5.62
C VAL A 227 10.64 -18.22 6.22
N THR A 228 11.63 -19.12 6.18
CA THR A 228 12.98 -18.92 6.76
C THR A 228 14.09 -18.94 5.72
N ASP A 229 13.80 -19.43 4.52
CA ASP A 229 14.73 -19.59 3.41
C ASP A 229 14.67 -18.43 2.39
N GLY A 230 13.82 -17.44 2.66
CA GLY A 230 13.61 -16.28 1.79
C GLY A 230 13.04 -16.63 0.41
N LYS A 231 12.48 -17.83 0.24
CA LYS A 231 11.85 -18.24 -1.00
C LYS A 231 10.33 -18.25 -0.82
N PRO A 232 9.57 -17.62 -1.74
CA PRO A 232 8.13 -17.84 -1.80
C PRO A 232 7.84 -19.34 -1.95
N GLY A 233 6.70 -19.80 -1.45
CA GLY A 233 6.23 -21.15 -1.67
C GLY A 233 6.07 -21.51 -3.13
N PRO A 234 5.81 -22.80 -3.43
CA PRO A 234 5.47 -23.22 -4.79
C PRO A 234 4.32 -22.34 -5.30
N LYS A 235 4.57 -21.58 -6.38
CA LYS A 235 3.54 -20.79 -7.06
C LYS A 235 2.40 -21.71 -7.48
N ALA A 236 1.16 -21.31 -7.22
CA ALA A 236 0.06 -21.76 -8.06
C ALA A 236 0.29 -21.16 -9.46
N THR A 237 0.36 -22.02 -10.47
CA THR A 237 0.65 -21.67 -11.87
C THR A 237 -0.56 -20.98 -12.51
N THR A 238 -0.71 -19.69 -12.27
CA THR A 238 -1.62 -18.84 -13.04
C THR A 238 -0.78 -17.74 -13.70
N PRO A 239 -0.59 -17.76 -15.03
CA PRO A 239 0.15 -16.71 -15.72
C PRO A 239 -0.62 -15.40 -15.63
N ARG A 240 -0.02 -14.35 -15.03
CA ARG A 240 -0.49 -12.97 -15.19
C ARG A 240 -0.55 -12.65 -16.69
N PRO A 241 -1.50 -11.84 -17.17
CA PRO A 241 -1.41 -11.27 -18.51
C PRO A 241 -0.03 -10.60 -18.66
N THR A 242 0.78 -11.13 -19.57
CA THR A 242 1.98 -10.42 -20.02
C THR A 242 1.50 -9.13 -20.66
N LEU A 243 2.03 -7.99 -20.19
CA LEU A 243 1.89 -6.73 -20.90
C LEU A 243 2.19 -6.95 -22.40
N PRO A 244 1.46 -6.31 -23.33
CA PRO A 244 1.85 -6.31 -24.73
C PRO A 244 3.34 -5.94 -24.82
N PRO A 245 4.11 -6.50 -25.77
CA PRO A 245 5.51 -6.16 -25.92
C PRO A 245 5.69 -4.64 -26.04
N GLY A 246 6.01 -3.99 -24.92
CA GLY A 246 6.37 -2.59 -24.91
C GLY A 246 7.69 -2.44 -25.64
N TYR A 247 7.77 -1.44 -26.52
CA TYR A 247 9.02 -1.06 -27.18
C TYR A 247 10.11 -0.95 -26.12
N LYS A 248 11.12 -1.82 -26.23
CA LYS A 248 12.34 -1.69 -25.44
C LYS A 248 12.97 -0.35 -25.80
N CYS A 249 13.40 0.40 -24.79
CA CYS A 249 14.40 1.44 -25.00
C CYS A 249 15.70 0.74 -25.39
N GLU A 250 15.84 0.39 -26.67
CA GLU A 250 17.15 0.18 -27.26
C GLU A 250 17.61 1.55 -27.77
N ASP A 251 18.74 2.00 -27.22
CA ASP A 251 19.44 3.19 -27.64
C ASP A 251 19.61 3.19 -29.17
N SER A 252 19.30 4.31 -29.81
CA SER A 252 19.54 4.48 -31.24
C SER A 252 21.01 4.23 -31.59
N PRO A 253 21.26 3.60 -32.75
CA PRO A 253 22.36 4.04 -33.59
C PRO A 253 21.90 4.36 -35.02
N THR A 254 22.32 5.55 -35.44
CA THR A 254 22.38 6.16 -36.78
C THR A 254 21.08 6.51 -37.49
#